data_AF-A0A972WPH5-F1
#
_entry.id   AF-A0A972WPH5-F1
#
_cell.length_a   1.000
_cell.length_b   1.000
_cell.length_c   1.000
_cell.angle_alpha   90.00
_cell.angle_beta   90.00
_cell.angle_gamma   90.00
#
_symmetry.space_group_name_H-M   'P 1'
#
loop_
_entity.id
_entity.type
_entity.pdbx_description
1 polymer ?
#
loop_
_entity_poly.entity_id
_entity_poly.type
_entity_poly.pdbx_seq_one_letter_code
_entity_poly.pdbx_strand_id
1 'polypeptide(L)'
;MKAYSLPEGSLYRITQLDKQHQELIDIVQSLHGLSESNELPEIVRIFESFLNKLAIHFTDEERMMKDTAYPDAESHRAHHQDMLKDAQSTFNIVKDKGKLLERNAIDSIDKLIRHMLLSDGPFVTHLKNR
;
A
#
# COMPACT_ATOMS: atom_id res chain seq x y z
N MET A 1 0.88 6.30 20.98
CA MET A 1 0.25 6.51 19.66
C MET A 1 -0.83 5.46 19.50
N LYS A 2 -2.06 5.85 19.14
CA LYS A 2 -3.12 4.85 18.88
C LYS A 2 -2.74 4.09 17.62
N ALA A 3 -2.70 2.76 17.69
CA ALA A 3 -2.67 1.91 16.51
C ALA A 3 -3.86 2.30 15.64
N TYR A 4 -3.61 2.80 14.42
CA TYR A 4 -4.69 2.98 13.47
C TYR A 4 -5.05 1.61 12.92
N SER A 5 -6.22 1.13 13.30
CA SER A 5 -6.85 -0.02 12.65
C SER A 5 -7.38 0.41 11.28
N LEU A 6 -7.36 -0.50 10.31
CA LEU A 6 -8.21 -0.41 9.12
C LEU A 6 -9.60 0.10 9.51
N PRO A 7 -10.11 1.17 8.87
CA PRO A 7 -11.50 1.57 9.05
C PRO A 7 -12.41 0.36 8.83
N GLU A 8 -13.46 0.20 9.63
CA GLU A 8 -14.31 -1.00 9.57
C GLU A 8 -14.85 -1.26 8.15
N GLY A 9 -15.13 -0.20 7.39
CA GLY A 9 -15.56 -0.28 5.98
C GLY A 9 -14.51 -0.75 4.97
N SER A 10 -13.26 -0.93 5.40
CA SER A 10 -12.15 -1.48 4.60
C SER A 10 -11.78 -2.91 5.00
N LEU A 11 -12.49 -3.51 5.96
CA LEU A 11 -12.31 -4.92 6.31
C LEU A 11 -13.05 -5.81 5.31
N TYR A 12 -12.28 -6.59 4.58
CA TYR A 12 -12.78 -7.52 3.59
C TYR A 12 -13.17 -8.86 4.17
N ARG A 13 -12.83 -9.18 5.43
CA ARG A 13 -13.10 -10.48 6.06
C ARG A 13 -12.42 -11.63 5.33
N ILE A 14 -11.36 -11.30 4.59
CA ILE A 14 -10.44 -12.25 3.98
C ILE A 14 -9.15 -12.09 4.77
N THR A 15 -8.89 -13.00 5.71
CA THR A 15 -7.87 -12.86 6.75
C THR A 15 -6.49 -12.49 6.19
N GLN A 16 -6.11 -13.07 5.06
CA GLN A 16 -4.83 -12.76 4.40
C GLN A 16 -4.78 -11.31 3.90
N LEU A 17 -5.82 -10.83 3.21
CA LEU A 17 -5.88 -9.46 2.67
C LEU A 17 -5.96 -8.43 3.78
N ASP A 18 -6.87 -8.62 4.75
CA ASP A 18 -7.02 -7.71 5.89
C ASP A 18 -5.69 -7.56 6.65
N LYS A 19 -4.93 -8.65 6.81
CA LYS A 19 -3.60 -8.61 7.43
C LYS A 19 -2.59 -7.83 6.59
N GLN A 20 -2.56 -8.04 5.28
CA GLN A 20 -1.64 -7.33 4.39
C GLN A 20 -1.94 -5.83 4.34
N HIS A 21 -3.21 -5.45 4.25
CA HIS A 21 -3.63 -4.05 4.29
C HIS A 21 -3.28 -3.40 5.64
N GLN A 22 -3.48 -4.11 6.76
CA GLN A 22 -3.10 -3.60 8.07
C GLN A 22 -1.57 -3.42 8.18
N GLU A 23 -0.77 -4.38 7.71
CA GLU A 23 0.70 -4.27 7.69
C GLU A 23 1.15 -3.03 6.90
N LEU A 24 0.55 -2.77 5.73
CA LEU A 24 0.85 -1.57 4.93
C LEU A 24 0.49 -0.28 5.68
N ILE A 25 -0.69 -0.24 6.31
CA ILE A 25 -1.16 0.91 7.09
C ILE A 25 -0.27 1.18 8.30
N ASP A 26 0.23 0.14 8.98
CA ASP A 26 1.13 0.28 10.13
C ASP A 26 2.50 0.85 9.72
N ILE A 27 2.99 0.47 8.53
CA ILE A 27 4.22 1.05 7.96
C ILE A 27 4.02 2.53 7.66
N VAL A 28 2.90 2.91 7.04
CA VAL A 28 2.58 4.31 6.73
C VAL A 28 2.46 5.15 8.00
N GLN A 29 1.84 4.62 9.06
CA GLN A 29 1.82 5.28 10.37
C GLN A 29 3.21 5.51 10.94
N SER A 30 4.12 4.54 10.76
CA SER A 30 5.51 4.68 11.21
C SER A 30 6.21 5.81 10.46
N LEU A 31 5.94 5.98 9.16
CA LEU A 31 6.42 7.12 8.38
C LEU A 31 5.83 8.45 8.87
N HIS A 32 4.52 8.51 9.18
CA HIS A 32 3.89 9.69 9.80
C HIS A 32 4.57 10.09 11.10
N GLY A 33 4.91 9.12 11.97
CA GLY A 33 5.59 9.37 13.24
C GLY A 33 7.00 9.95 13.10
N LEU A 34 7.65 9.73 11.95
CA LEU A 34 8.99 10.22 11.65
C LEU A 34 9.01 11.48 10.77
N SER A 35 7.85 11.96 10.32
CA SER A 35 7.69 13.08 9.38
C SER A 35 8.19 14.44 9.87
N GLU A 36 8.49 14.58 11.17
CA GLU A 36 9.10 15.77 11.77
C GLU A 36 10.52 15.47 12.28
N SER A 37 10.97 14.21 12.26
CA SER A 37 12.25 13.74 12.79
C SER A 37 13.39 13.89 11.78
N ASN A 38 14.62 14.21 12.16
CA ASN A 38 15.79 14.29 11.25
C ASN A 38 16.38 12.93 10.81
N GLU A 39 15.61 11.86 10.90
CA GLU A 39 16.09 10.47 10.77
C GLU A 39 15.93 9.91 9.35
N LEU A 40 16.49 10.61 8.35
CA LEU A 40 16.40 10.20 6.94
C LEU A 40 16.78 8.71 6.70
N PRO A 41 17.84 8.14 7.31
CA PRO A 41 18.16 6.73 7.14
C PRO A 41 17.04 5.79 7.57
N GLU A 42 16.33 6.13 8.65
CA GLU A 42 15.22 5.33 9.18
C GLU A 42 13.97 5.47 8.31
N ILE A 43 13.68 6.68 7.84
CA ILE A 43 12.60 6.95 6.87
C ILE A 43 12.81 6.13 5.60
N VAL A 44 14.03 6.15 5.04
CA VAL A 44 14.40 5.35 3.86
C VAL A 44 14.18 3.86 4.12
N ARG A 45 14.65 3.34 5.27
CA ARG A 45 14.49 1.92 5.64
C ARG A 45 13.02 1.51 5.74
N ILE A 46 12.18 2.33 6.35
CA ILE A 46 10.75 2.05 6.51
C ILE A 46 10.03 2.13 5.15
N PHE A 47 10.40 3.08 4.30
CA PHE A 47 9.84 3.20 2.95
C PHE A 47 10.27 2.01 2.05
N GLU A 48 11.51 1.52 2.14
CA GLU A 48 11.91 0.28 1.47
C GLU A 48 11.06 -0.91 1.93
N SER A 49 10.77 -1.00 3.23
CA SER A 49 9.85 -2.01 3.76
C SER A 49 8.43 -1.84 3.18
N PHE A 50 7.95 -0.61 3.02
CA PHE A 50 6.67 -0.31 2.38
C PHE A 50 6.61 -0.86 0.95
N LEU A 51 7.60 -0.53 0.11
CA LEU A 51 7.67 -0.98 -1.28
C LEU A 51 7.67 -2.51 -1.40
N ASN A 52 8.46 -3.18 -0.56
CA ASN A 52 8.52 -4.64 -0.54
C ASN A 52 7.16 -5.26 -0.15
N LYS A 53 6.52 -4.72 0.90
CA LYS A 53 5.21 -5.22 1.36
C LYS A 53 4.10 -4.96 0.33
N LEU A 54 4.14 -3.83 -0.35
CA LEU A 54 3.20 -3.48 -1.41
C LEU A 54 3.33 -4.43 -2.60
N ALA A 55 4.56 -4.72 -3.03
CA ALA A 55 4.82 -5.66 -4.12
C ALA A 55 4.36 -7.10 -3.78
N ILE A 56 4.58 -7.55 -2.55
CA ILE A 56 4.11 -8.87 -2.07
C ILE A 56 2.58 -8.92 -2.08
N HIS A 57 1.92 -7.89 -1.55
CA HIS A 57 0.45 -7.80 -1.53
C HIS A 57 -0.13 -7.89 -2.95
N PHE A 58 0.36 -7.06 -3.88
CA PHE A 58 -0.07 -7.11 -5.28
C PHE A 58 0.18 -8.46 -5.94
N THR A 59 1.33 -9.09 -5.68
CA THR A 59 1.64 -10.43 -6.21
C THR A 59 0.65 -11.49 -5.70
N ASP A 60 0.32 -11.45 -4.41
CA ASP A 60 -0.63 -12.38 -3.81
C ASP A 60 -2.05 -12.18 -4.37
N GLU A 61 -2.49 -10.92 -4.51
CA GLU A 61 -3.77 -10.59 -5.13
C GLU A 61 -3.84 -11.03 -6.59
N GLU A 62 -2.82 -10.73 -7.39
CA GLU A 62 -2.76 -11.15 -8.80
C GLU A 62 -2.83 -12.67 -8.95
N ARG A 63 -2.20 -13.42 -8.03
CA ARG A 63 -2.34 -14.88 -7.99
C ARG A 63 -3.79 -15.27 -7.68
N MET A 64 -4.40 -14.69 -6.67
CA MET A 64 -5.79 -14.98 -6.31
C MET A 64 -6.78 -14.60 -7.42
N MET A 65 -6.57 -13.47 -8.10
CA MET A 65 -7.33 -13.05 -9.28
C MET A 65 -7.25 -14.08 -10.39
N LYS A 66 -6.04 -14.58 -10.68
CA LYS A 66 -5.83 -15.62 -11.68
C LYS A 66 -6.50 -16.93 -11.30
N ASP A 67 -6.29 -17.41 -10.07
CA ASP A 67 -6.82 -18.69 -9.58
C ASP A 67 -8.35 -18.69 -9.51
N THR A 68 -8.94 -17.52 -9.30
CA THR A 68 -10.39 -17.32 -9.28
C THR A 68 -10.93 -16.75 -10.59
N ALA A 69 -10.18 -16.74 -11.69
CA ALA A 69 -10.62 -16.23 -12.98
C ALA A 69 -11.40 -14.90 -12.88
N TYR A 70 -10.86 -13.95 -12.13
CA TYR A 70 -11.44 -12.62 -11.98
C TYR A 70 -11.46 -11.92 -13.37
N PRO A 71 -12.62 -11.46 -13.87
CA PRO A 71 -12.73 -10.93 -15.24
C PRO A 71 -11.79 -9.77 -15.54
N ASP A 72 -11.54 -8.90 -14.56
CA ASP A 72 -10.77 -7.67 -14.73
C ASP A 72 -9.30 -7.80 -14.28
N ALA A 73 -8.78 -9.03 -14.13
CA ALA A 73 -7.45 -9.29 -13.59
C ALA A 73 -6.31 -8.57 -14.32
N GLU A 74 -6.39 -8.46 -15.65
CA GLU A 74 -5.37 -7.77 -16.45
C GLU A 74 -5.36 -6.26 -16.20
N SER A 75 -6.55 -5.64 -16.16
CA SER A 75 -6.67 -4.21 -15.87
C SER A 75 -6.23 -3.89 -14.44
N HIS A 76 -6.57 -4.75 -13.48
CA HIS A 76 -6.17 -4.57 -12.08
C HIS A 76 -4.65 -4.67 -11.90
N ARG A 77 -4.03 -5.66 -12.55
CA ARG A 77 -2.57 -5.80 -12.59
C ARG A 77 -1.88 -4.58 -13.21
N ALA A 78 -2.45 -3.99 -14.26
CA ALA A 78 -1.91 -2.76 -14.84
C ALA A 78 -1.93 -1.60 -13.81
N HIS A 79 -3.03 -1.46 -13.06
CA HIS A 79 -3.10 -0.48 -11.96
C HIS A 79 -2.03 -0.75 -10.88
N HIS A 80 -1.80 -2.00 -10.48
CA HIS A 80 -0.73 -2.35 -9.54
C HIS A 80 0.66 -1.90 -10.03
N GLN A 81 0.95 -2.07 -11.31
CA GLN A 81 2.22 -1.65 -11.91
C GLN A 81 2.40 -0.14 -11.86
N ASP A 82 1.35 0.62 -12.16
CA ASP A 82 1.38 2.08 -12.07
C ASP A 82 1.57 2.56 -10.62
N MET A 83 0.85 1.95 -9.67
CA MET A 83 0.99 2.27 -8.25
C MET A 83 2.39 1.97 -7.71
N LEU A 84 2.98 0.83 -8.07
CA LEU A 84 4.36 0.50 -7.69
C LEU A 84 5.36 1.51 -8.26
N LYS A 85 5.16 1.93 -9.51
CA LYS A 85 6.01 2.93 -10.16
C LYS A 85 5.91 4.29 -9.46
N ASP A 86 4.71 4.72 -9.09
CA ASP A 86 4.48 5.97 -8.36
C ASP A 86 5.09 5.93 -6.95
N ALA A 87 4.94 4.79 -6.24
CA ALA A 87 5.58 4.57 -4.95
C ALA A 87 7.11 4.62 -5.06
N GLN A 88 7.69 3.98 -6.08
CA GLN A 88 9.13 3.95 -6.32
C GLN A 88 9.65 5.35 -6.69
N SER A 89 8.91 6.12 -7.47
CA SER A 89 9.25 7.51 -7.79
C SER A 89 9.28 8.38 -6.53
N THR A 90 8.26 8.24 -5.68
CA THR A 90 8.18 8.93 -4.39
C THR A 90 9.35 8.57 -3.49
N PHE A 91 9.71 7.28 -3.41
CA PHE A 91 10.85 6.81 -2.65
C PHE A 91 12.18 7.43 -3.12
N ASN A 92 12.43 7.44 -4.44
CA ASN A 92 13.64 8.02 -5.01
C ASN A 92 13.75 9.52 -4.68
N ILE A 93 12.62 10.24 -4.73
CA ILE A 93 12.55 11.65 -4.35
C ILE A 93 12.95 11.85 -2.88
N VAL A 94 12.42 11.04 -1.95
CA VAL A 94 12.75 11.10 -0.53
C VAL A 94 14.25 10.80 -0.30
N LYS A 95 14.76 9.76 -0.96
CA LYS A 95 16.17 9.34 -0.86
C LYS A 95 17.14 10.40 -1.36
N ASP A 96 16.82 11.06 -2.47
CA ASP A 96 17.73 12.00 -3.15
C ASP A 96 17.65 13.43 -2.61
N LYS A 97 16.45 13.90 -2.24
CA LYS A 97 16.21 15.32 -1.87
C LYS A 97 16.06 15.55 -0.37
N GLY A 98 16.01 14.48 0.42
CA GLY A 98 15.88 14.55 1.88
C GLY A 98 14.57 15.19 2.36
N LYS A 99 14.60 15.70 3.59
CA LYS A 99 13.43 16.06 4.42
C LYS A 99 12.47 17.10 3.85
N LEU A 100 12.93 17.93 2.91
CA LEU A 100 12.15 19.04 2.33
C LEU A 100 10.88 18.58 1.57
N LEU A 101 10.71 17.28 1.34
CA LEU A 101 9.57 16.70 0.62
C LEU A 101 8.73 15.71 1.46
N GLU A 102 9.01 15.57 2.77
CA GLU A 102 8.38 14.54 3.63
C GLU A 102 6.86 14.63 3.65
N ARG A 103 6.27 15.83 3.79
CA ARG A 103 4.79 15.97 3.79
C ARG A 103 4.17 15.53 2.47
N ASN A 104 4.71 15.98 1.33
CA ASN A 104 4.17 15.60 0.03
C ASN A 104 4.37 14.12 -0.27
N ALA A 105 5.49 13.53 0.18
CA ALA A 105 5.76 12.11 0.00
C ALA A 105 4.80 11.25 0.83
N ILE A 106 4.58 11.60 2.09
CA ILE A 106 3.65 10.88 2.97
C ILE A 106 2.21 11.02 2.46
N ASP A 107 1.79 12.22 2.04
CA ASP A 107 0.47 12.43 1.42
C ASP A 107 0.28 11.58 0.16
N SER A 108 1.32 11.42 -0.66
CA SER A 108 1.29 10.55 -1.84
C SER A 108 1.09 9.08 -1.46
N ILE A 109 1.78 8.61 -0.42
CA ILE A 109 1.62 7.23 0.08
C ILE A 109 0.22 7.02 0.68
N ASP A 110 -0.30 7.98 1.44
CA ASP A 110 -1.66 7.93 1.99
C ASP A 110 -2.71 7.80 0.87
N LYS A 111 -2.55 8.58 -0.21
CA LYS A 111 -3.42 8.49 -1.39
C LYS A 111 -3.29 7.14 -2.09
N LEU A 112 -2.08 6.60 -2.20
CA LEU A 112 -1.84 5.28 -2.78
C LEU A 112 -2.58 4.19 -2.00
N ILE A 113 -2.46 4.18 -0.67
CA ILE A 113 -3.17 3.19 0.16
C ILE A 113 -4.69 3.32 0.03
N ARG A 114 -5.22 4.55 0.00
CA ARG A 114 -6.66 4.77 -0.24
C ARG A 114 -7.09 4.25 -1.61
N HIS A 115 -6.27 4.47 -2.64
CA HIS A 115 -6.58 3.99 -3.99
C HIS A 115 -6.58 2.46 -4.06
N MET A 116 -5.60 1.80 -3.43
CA MET A 116 -5.51 0.34 -3.31
C MET A 116 -6.77 -0.24 -2.67
N LEU A 117 -7.15 0.27 -1.49
CA LEU A 117 -8.37 -0.18 -0.79
C LEU A 117 -9.67 0.09 -1.56
N LEU A 118 -9.66 0.97 -2.57
CA LEU A 118 -10.81 1.19 -3.44
C LEU A 118 -10.76 0.26 -4.66
N SER A 119 -9.58 0.02 -5.24
CA SER A 119 -9.39 -0.90 -6.37
C SER A 119 -9.65 -2.36 -5.98
N ASP A 120 -9.33 -2.76 -4.75
CA ASP A 120 -9.43 -4.15 -4.30
C ASP A 120 -10.89 -4.57 -4.00
N GLY A 121 -11.79 -3.60 -3.76
CA GLY A 121 -13.18 -3.85 -3.38
C GLY A 121 -13.98 -4.72 -4.37
N PRO A 122 -13.97 -4.40 -5.68
CA PRO A 122 -14.59 -5.25 -6.71
C PRO A 122 -14.03 -6.68 -6.73
N PHE A 123 -12.71 -6.83 -6.64
CA PHE A 123 -12.05 -8.13 -6.60
C PHE A 123 -12.45 -8.94 -5.36
N VAL A 124 -12.46 -8.31 -4.18
CA VAL A 124 -12.92 -8.93 -2.93
C VAL A 124 -14.39 -9.36 -3.02
N THR A 125 -15.23 -8.56 -3.67
CA THR A 125 -16.63 -8.92 -3.89
C THR A 125 -16.73 -10.18 -4.75
N HIS A 126 -15.90 -10.29 -5.80
CA HIS A 126 -15.78 -11.51 -6.59
C HIS A 126 -15.33 -12.73 -5.76
N LEU A 127 -14.32 -12.57 -4.89
CA LEU A 127 -13.87 -13.65 -4.00
C LEU A 127 -14.96 -14.16 -3.06
N LYS A 128 -15.81 -13.26 -2.53
CA LYS A 128 -16.90 -13.62 -1.60
C LYS A 128 -18.08 -14.33 -2.25
N ASN A 129 -18.28 -14.13 -3.55
CA ASN A 129 -19.41 -14.68 -4.29
C ASN A 129 -19.11 -16.05 -4.91
N ARG A 130 -17.99 -16.68 -4.53
CA ARG A 130 -17.58 -18.02 -4.96
C ARG A 130 -17.83 -19.09 -3.91
#